data_AF-A0A7J4NSD1-F1
#
_entry.id   AF-A0A7J4NSD1-F1
#
_cell.length_a   1.000
_cell.length_b   1.000
_cell.length_c   1.000
_cell.angle_alpha   90.00
_cell.angle_beta   90.00
_cell.angle_gamma   90.00
#
_symmetry.space_group_name_H-M   'P 1'
#
loop_
_entity.id
_entity.type
_entity.pdbx_description
1 polymer ?
#
loop_
_entity_poly.entity_id
_entity_poly.type
_entity_poly.pdbx_seq_one_letter_code
_entity_poly.pdbx_strand_id
1 'polypeptide(L)' 'MVNILSNGNLLFEDYPGLAKTLMTNTFADALGCDFKRVQFTPDLLPADITGTNIYDAKKGEFTFK' A
#
# COMPACT_ATOMS: atom_id res chain seq x y z
N MET A 1 -10.63 15.19 7.31
CA MET A 1 -9.77 16.25 6.71
C MET A 1 -8.52 16.52 7.55
N VAL A 2 -8.62 16.88 8.84
CA VAL A 2 -7.44 17.24 9.67
C VAL A 2 -6.30 16.22 9.58
N ASN A 3 -6.58 14.93 9.80
CA ASN A 3 -5.57 13.87 9.75
C ASN A 3 -4.87 13.78 8.37
N ILE A 4 -5.61 13.84 7.28
CA ILE A 4 -5.06 13.78 5.91
C ILE A 4 -4.21 15.02 5.60
N LEU A 5 -4.70 16.22 5.96
CA LEU A 5 -3.97 17.47 5.73
C LEU A 5 -2.72 17.58 6.59
N SER A 6 -2.65 16.85 7.71
CA SER A 6 -1.46 16.75 8.56
C SER A 6 -0.52 15.59 8.18
N ASN A 7 -0.74 14.91 7.04
CA ASN A 7 -0.01 13.68 6.65
C ASN A 7 -0.05 12.59 7.75
N GLY A 8 -1.18 12.47 8.44
CA GLY A 8 -1.39 11.45 9.47
C GLY A 8 -1.85 10.12 8.88
N ASN A 9 -1.88 9.10 9.75
CA ASN A 9 -2.47 7.79 9.45
C ASN A 9 -3.83 7.67 10.13
N LEU A 10 -4.80 7.06 9.44
CA LEU A 10 -6.14 6.82 9.94
C LEU A 10 -6.43 5.31 9.95
N LEU A 11 -7.00 4.81 11.06
CA LEU A 11 -7.45 3.44 11.20
C LEU A 11 -8.98 3.38 11.18
N PHE A 12 -9.55 2.47 10.38
CA PHE A 12 -11.00 2.26 10.30
C PHE A 12 -11.42 0.99 11.06
N GLU A 13 -11.87 1.15 12.30
CA GLU A 13 -12.45 0.08 13.12
C GLU A 13 -13.98 0.04 12.94
N ASP A 14 -14.50 -1.12 12.54
CA ASP A 14 -15.93 -1.39 12.32
C ASP A 14 -16.12 -2.86 11.95
N TYR A 15 -17.36 -3.31 11.84
CA TYR A 15 -17.71 -4.67 11.42
C TYR A 15 -17.27 -5.00 9.97
N PRO A 16 -17.00 -6.29 9.68
CA PRO A 16 -16.66 -6.73 8.33
C PRO A 16 -17.83 -6.53 7.36
N GLY A 17 -17.52 -6.23 6.09
CA GLY A 17 -18.53 -6.07 5.04
C GLY A 17 -19.11 -4.66 4.89
N LEU A 18 -18.71 -3.70 5.73
CA LEU A 18 -19.21 -2.32 5.68
C LEU A 18 -18.50 -1.42 4.66
N ALA A 19 -18.10 -2.00 3.53
CA ALA A 19 -17.57 -1.28 2.37
C ALA A 19 -16.37 -0.33 2.66
N LYS A 20 -15.59 -0.55 3.74
CA LYS A 20 -14.44 0.28 4.11
C LYS A 20 -13.45 0.49 2.96
N THR A 21 -13.17 -0.57 2.20
CA THR A 21 -12.28 -0.49 1.02
C THR A 21 -12.87 0.41 -0.06
N LEU A 22 -14.17 0.31 -0.31
CA LEU A 22 -14.86 1.15 -1.30
C LEU A 22 -14.83 2.61 -0.86
N MET A 23 -15.12 2.88 0.41
CA MET A 23 -15.07 4.23 0.98
C MET A 23 -13.69 4.88 0.79
N THR A 24 -12.60 4.18 1.10
CA THR A 24 -11.25 4.74 0.93
C THR A 24 -10.90 4.94 -0.55
N ASN A 25 -11.31 4.04 -1.43
CA ASN A 25 -11.07 4.18 -2.88
C ASN A 25 -11.82 5.38 -3.46
N THR A 26 -13.12 5.50 -3.20
CA THR A 26 -13.93 6.63 -3.71
C THR A 26 -13.50 7.95 -3.11
N PHE A 27 -13.01 7.94 -1.87
CA PHE A 27 -12.44 9.12 -1.24
C PHE A 27 -11.13 9.57 -1.91
N ALA A 28 -10.25 8.64 -2.26
CA ALA A 28 -9.03 8.95 -3.02
C ALA A 28 -9.36 9.49 -4.42
N ASP A 29 -10.31 8.84 -5.12
CA ASP A 29 -10.78 9.27 -6.44
C ASP A 29 -11.34 10.71 -6.40
N ALA A 30 -12.15 11.03 -5.39
CA ALA A 30 -12.72 12.36 -5.21
C ALA A 30 -11.69 13.45 -4.93
N LEU A 31 -10.52 13.09 -4.38
CA LEU A 31 -9.40 13.99 -4.12
C LEU A 31 -8.35 14.02 -5.24
N GLY A 32 -8.51 13.17 -6.27
CA GLY A 32 -7.51 13.01 -7.33
C GLY A 32 -6.20 12.37 -6.84
N CYS A 33 -6.27 11.53 -5.81
CA CYS A 33 -5.12 10.80 -5.26
C CYS A 33 -5.01 9.40 -5.85
N ASP A 34 -3.78 8.88 -5.93
CA ASP A 34 -3.56 7.47 -6.27
C ASP A 34 -3.97 6.57 -5.11
N PHE A 35 -4.79 5.56 -5.40
CA PHE A 35 -5.15 4.53 -4.44
C PHE A 35 -4.23 3.30 -4.57
N LYS A 36 -3.60 2.90 -3.48
CA LYS A 36 -2.84 1.64 -3.37
C LYS A 36 -3.31 0.87 -2.14
N ARG A 37 -3.47 -0.44 -2.29
CA ARG A 37 -3.91 -1.35 -1.23
C ARG A 37 -2.86 -2.42 -0.97
N VAL A 38 -2.51 -2.59 0.31
CA VAL A 38 -1.74 -3.74 0.79
C VAL A 38 -2.66 -4.58 1.67
N GLN A 39 -2.77 -5.87 1.38
CA GLN A 39 -3.49 -6.81 2.23
C GLN A 39 -2.50 -7.56 3.10
N PHE A 40 -2.64 -7.45 4.42
CA PHE A 40 -1.86 -8.26 5.32
C PHE A 40 -2.36 -9.71 5.27
N THR A 41 -1.53 -10.57 4.71
CA THR A 41 -1.61 -12.03 4.78
C THR A 41 -0.39 -12.53 5.55
N PRO A 42 -0.44 -13.71 6.19
CA PRO A 42 0.71 -14.24 6.93
C PRO A 42 1.94 -14.49 6.04
N ASP A 43 1.74 -14.64 4.72
CA ASP A 43 2.80 -14.91 3.75
C ASP A 43 3.45 -13.64 3.16
N LEU A 44 2.93 -12.45 3.48
CA LEU A 44 3.43 -11.20 2.90
C LEU A 44 4.86 -10.91 3.39
N LEU A 45 5.82 -10.87 2.46
CA LEU A 45 7.22 -10.57 2.77
C LEU A 45 7.47 -9.06 2.68
N PRO A 46 8.39 -8.49 3.48
CA PRO A 46 8.79 -7.09 3.35
C PRO A 46 9.26 -6.74 1.94
N ALA A 47 9.95 -7.68 1.28
CA ALA A 47 10.41 -7.55 -0.10
C ALA A 47 9.26 -7.31 -1.10
N ASP A 48 8.05 -7.79 -0.81
CA ASP A 48 6.88 -7.57 -1.68
C ASP A 48 6.38 -6.10 -1.62
N ILE A 49 6.77 -5.34 -0.59
CA ILE A 49 6.39 -3.94 -0.40
C ILE A 49 7.54 -3.01 -0.77
N THR A 50 8.75 -3.31 -0.29
CA THR A 50 9.91 -2.43 -0.45
C THR A 50 10.75 -2.75 -1.68
N GLY A 51 10.51 -3.89 -2.35
CA GLY A 51 11.40 -4.42 -3.38
C GLY A 51 12.61 -5.15 -2.81
N THR A 52 13.37 -5.79 -3.69
CA THR A 52 14.62 -6.50 -3.32
C THR A 52 15.71 -6.34 -4.39
N ASN A 53 16.96 -6.37 -3.95
CA ASN A 53 18.11 -6.38 -4.85
C ASN A 53 18.38 -7.81 -5.31
N ILE A 54 18.18 -8.07 -6.60
CA ILE A 54 18.47 -9.37 -7.21
C ILE A 54 19.80 -9.27 -7.96
N TYR A 55 20.74 -10.14 -7.61
CA TYR A 55 22.00 -10.25 -8.33
C TYR A 55 21.81 -10.96 -9.68
N ASP A 56 22.14 -10.28 -10.78
CA ASP A 56 22.17 -10.87 -12.12
C ASP A 56 23.58 -11.41 -12.39
N ALA A 57 23.76 -12.72 -12.22
CA ALA A 57 25.03 -13.39 -12.44
C ALA A 57 25.55 -13.31 -13.88
N LYS A 58 24.70 -13.04 -14.88
CA LYS A 58 25.14 -12.88 -16.29
C LYS A 58 25.76 -11.50 -16.53
N LYS A 59 25.32 -10.49 -15.79
CA LYS A 59 25.82 -9.11 -15.92
C LYS A 59 26.82 -8.72 -14.84
N GLY A 60 26.87 -9.47 -13.73
CA GLY A 60 27.71 -9.15 -12.58
C GLY A 60 27.20 -7.97 -11.77
N GLU A 61 25.91 -7.62 -11.89
CA GLU A 61 25.32 -6.40 -11.32
C GLU A 61 24.10 -6.74 -10.45
N PHE A 62 23.87 -5.93 -9.41
CA PHE A 62 22.63 -5.98 -8.64
C PHE A 62 21.56 -5.13 -9.33
N THR A 63 20.40 -5.73 -9.62
CA THR A 63 19.23 -5.03 -10.16
C THR A 63 18.16 -4.95 -9.08
N PHE A 64 17.65 -3.74 -8.82
CA PHE A 64 16.51 -3.54 -7.93
C PHE A 64 15.22 -3.96 -8.67
N LYS A 65 14.48 -4.90 -8.07
CA LYS A 65 13.17 -5.35 -8.56
C LYS A 65 12.10 -5.12 -7.52
#